data_AF-A0A085NRU4-F1
#
_entry.id   AF-A0A085NRU4-F1
#
_cell.length_a   1.000
_cell.length_b   1.000
_cell.length_c   1.000
_cell.angle_alpha   90.00
_cell.angle_beta   90.00
_cell.angle_gamma   90.00
#
_symmetry.space_group_name_H-M   'P 1'
#
loop_
_entity.id
_entity.type
_entity.pdbx_description
1 polymer ?
#
loop_
_entity_poly.entity_id
_entity_poly.type
_entity_poly.pdbx_seq_one_letter_code
_entity_poly.pdbx_strand_id
1 'polypeptide(L)'
;MLIEYTLGNMLTGVAYLIEEATKISSSCTFYHVTRLQCLHIHPQLTLLTFGEPMSSFAILIMAILFYTRRGEDLTAVSRAKRIALHIAPILAALFFALTTWTYVTLQKQAAISSCCYVIAVWTKRYYRGYYILMSIVGYVSVALLILGILKNTKSAEQRNTEYESRDKLEAVIVLCFATGLHATVQCVAATYSKVGDITKLLLRHVWVIDALSFTFYPLYKIISDSCWKSTVERNA
;
A
#
# COMPACT_ATOMS: atom_id res chain seq x y z
N MET A 1 11.77 3.30 6.30
CA MET A 1 10.76 3.45 5.24
C MET A 1 10.52 2.17 4.45
N LEU A 2 11.57 1.45 4.04
CA LEU A 2 11.38 0.14 3.39
C LEU A 2 10.64 -0.86 4.31
N ILE A 3 10.96 -0.87 5.60
CA ILE A 3 10.29 -1.72 6.61
C ILE A 3 8.80 -1.41 6.66
N GLU A 4 8.43 -0.13 6.73
CA GLU A 4 7.04 0.30 6.81
C GLU A 4 6.27 -0.06 5.54
N TYR A 5 6.90 0.12 4.38
CA TYR A 5 6.36 -0.29 3.09
C TYR A 5 6.12 -1.81 3.06
N THR A 6 7.11 -2.61 3.43
CA THR A 6 7.00 -4.08 3.45
C THR A 6 5.92 -4.54 4.43
N LEU A 7 5.89 -3.99 5.64
CA LEU A 7 4.90 -4.36 6.64
C LEU A 7 3.49 -3.99 6.18
N GLY A 8 3.28 -2.80 5.61
CA GLY A 8 2.00 -2.39 5.04
C GLY A 8 1.52 -3.34 3.94
N ASN A 9 2.42 -3.77 3.06
CA ASN A 9 2.12 -4.75 2.02
C ASN A 9 1.79 -6.14 2.58
N MET A 10 2.53 -6.61 3.59
CA MET A 10 2.24 -7.89 4.25
C MET A 10 0.84 -7.87 4.90
N LEU A 11 0.50 -6.80 5.63
CA LEU A 11 -0.83 -6.65 6.24
C LEU A 11 -1.94 -6.65 5.18
N THR A 12 -1.73 -5.95 4.08
CA THR A 12 -2.66 -5.89 2.94
C THR A 12 -2.82 -7.26 2.28
N GLY A 13 -1.71 -7.97 2.03
CA GLY A 13 -1.73 -9.31 1.44
C GLY A 13 -2.46 -10.32 2.33
N VAL A 14 -2.18 -10.31 3.64
CA VAL A 14 -2.89 -11.15 4.62
C VAL A 14 -4.38 -10.84 4.62
N ALA A 15 -4.77 -9.57 4.56
CA ALA A 15 -6.17 -9.18 4.53
C ALA A 15 -6.90 -9.74 3.29
N TYR A 16 -6.30 -9.63 2.11
CA TYR A 16 -6.87 -10.20 0.88
C TYR A 16 -6.96 -11.73 0.94
N LEU A 17 -5.95 -12.41 1.48
CA LEU A 17 -5.98 -13.87 1.65
C LEU A 17 -7.13 -14.31 2.58
N ILE A 18 -7.32 -13.62 3.70
CA ILE A 18 -8.43 -13.89 4.63
C ILE A 18 -9.78 -13.62 3.95
N GLU A 19 -9.91 -12.53 3.20
CA GLU A 19 -11.13 -12.18 2.48
C GLU A 19 -11.55 -13.29 1.50
N GLU A 20 -10.61 -13.77 0.68
CA GLU A 20 -10.90 -14.83 -0.29
C GLU A 20 -11.12 -16.19 0.36
N ALA A 21 -10.34 -16.54 1.39
CA ALA A 21 -10.55 -17.77 2.15
C ALA A 21 -11.96 -17.80 2.76
N THR A 22 -12.45 -16.66 3.25
CA THR A 22 -13.79 -16.52 3.81
C THR A 22 -14.87 -16.67 2.73
N LYS A 23 -14.69 -16.06 1.55
CA LYS A 23 -15.62 -16.22 0.41
C LYS A 23 -15.74 -17.65 -0.09
N ILE A 24 -14.63 -18.40 -0.09
CA ILE A 24 -14.61 -19.80 -0.56
C ILE A 24 -15.23 -20.73 0.49
N SER A 25 -14.95 -20.50 1.78
CA SER A 25 -15.34 -21.41 2.85
C SER A 25 -16.78 -21.25 3.35
N SER A 26 -17.43 -20.09 3.13
CA SER A 26 -18.69 -19.77 3.79
C SER A 26 -19.88 -19.61 2.84
N SER A 27 -21.03 -20.20 3.21
CA SER A 27 -22.36 -19.91 2.61
C SER A 27 -22.95 -18.62 3.20
N CYS A 28 -22.14 -17.56 3.25
CA CYS A 28 -22.41 -16.30 3.95
C CYS A 28 -23.44 -15.40 3.24
N THR A 29 -23.97 -15.83 2.11
CA THR A 29 -24.96 -15.10 1.30
C THR A 29 -26.36 -15.14 1.92
N PHE A 30 -26.68 -16.14 2.75
CA PHE A 30 -28.01 -16.35 3.31
C PHE A 30 -28.23 -15.73 4.70
N TYR A 31 -27.17 -15.24 5.34
CA TYR A 31 -27.24 -14.65 6.68
C TYR A 31 -26.97 -13.16 6.64
N HIS A 32 -27.62 -12.43 7.53
CA HIS A 32 -27.48 -10.99 7.65
C HIS A 32 -26.86 -10.60 8.99
N VAL A 33 -25.97 -9.62 8.95
CA VAL A 33 -25.28 -9.04 10.10
C VAL A 33 -25.23 -7.52 9.96
N THR A 34 -24.93 -6.83 11.06
CA THR A 34 -24.72 -5.37 11.00
C THR A 34 -23.30 -5.04 10.53
N ARG A 35 -23.10 -3.80 10.05
CA ARG A 35 -21.78 -3.32 9.60
C ARG A 35 -20.76 -3.32 10.73
N LEU A 36 -21.17 -2.94 11.93
CA LEU A 36 -20.29 -2.95 13.10
C LEU A 36 -19.88 -4.38 13.49
N GLN A 37 -20.84 -5.33 13.46
CA GLN A 37 -20.51 -6.75 13.68
C GLN A 37 -19.51 -7.26 12.65
N CYS A 38 -19.63 -6.87 11.37
CA CYS A 38 -18.63 -7.21 10.36
C CYS A 38 -17.23 -6.72 10.75
N LEU A 39 -17.07 -5.48 11.22
CA LEU A 39 -15.75 -4.98 11.63
C LEU A 39 -15.14 -5.77 12.80
N HIS A 40 -15.96 -6.30 13.70
CA HIS A 40 -15.49 -7.12 14.83
C HIS A 40 -15.16 -8.56 14.44
N ILE A 41 -15.94 -9.18 13.56
CA ILE A 41 -15.81 -10.60 13.20
C ILE A 41 -14.75 -10.79 12.11
N HIS A 42 -14.57 -9.80 11.23
CA HIS A 42 -13.73 -9.89 10.04
C HIS A 42 -12.51 -8.96 10.15
N PRO A 43 -11.37 -9.45 10.70
CA PRO A 43 -10.19 -8.62 10.96
C PRO A 43 -9.55 -8.06 9.68
N GLN A 44 -9.76 -8.71 8.53
CA GLN A 44 -9.27 -8.25 7.23
C GLN A 44 -9.76 -6.83 6.89
N LEU A 45 -10.97 -6.47 7.33
CA LEU A 45 -11.51 -5.13 7.10
C LEU A 45 -10.68 -4.05 7.81
N THR A 46 -10.17 -4.34 9.01
CA THR A 46 -9.30 -3.41 9.73
C THR A 46 -7.88 -3.46 9.17
N LEU A 47 -7.37 -4.64 8.84
CA LEU A 47 -6.04 -4.80 8.25
C LEU A 47 -5.86 -4.00 6.95
N LEU A 48 -6.87 -3.97 6.07
CA LEU A 48 -6.83 -3.14 4.85
C LEU A 48 -6.66 -1.65 5.16
N THR A 49 -7.40 -1.13 6.15
CA THR A 49 -7.32 0.29 6.54
C THR A 49 -5.98 0.69 7.17
N PHE A 50 -5.19 -0.29 7.60
CA PHE A 50 -3.83 -0.06 8.08
C PHE A 50 -2.79 -0.26 6.98
N GLY A 51 -2.88 -1.39 6.27
CA GLY A 51 -1.87 -1.84 5.33
C GLY A 51 -1.72 -0.91 4.13
N GLU A 52 -2.82 -0.59 3.45
CA GLU A 52 -2.77 0.21 2.22
C GLU A 52 -2.30 1.66 2.47
N PRO A 53 -2.75 2.37 3.52
CA PRO A 53 -2.22 3.69 3.83
C PRO A 53 -0.76 3.64 4.26
N MET A 54 -0.38 2.67 5.11
CA MET A 54 0.99 2.53 5.56
C MET A 54 1.97 2.35 4.40
N SER A 55 1.66 1.46 3.45
CA SER A 55 2.52 1.23 2.28
C SER A 55 2.56 2.44 1.35
N SER A 56 1.40 3.02 1.04
CA SER A 56 1.30 4.15 0.10
C SER A 56 2.01 5.40 0.62
N PHE A 57 1.86 5.74 1.91
CA PHE A 57 2.56 6.87 2.51
C PHE A 57 4.06 6.61 2.67
N ALA A 58 4.47 5.37 2.97
CA ALA A 58 5.90 5.03 2.98
C ALA A 58 6.54 5.25 1.60
N ILE A 59 5.85 4.88 0.52
CA ILE A 59 6.31 5.13 -0.85
C ILE A 59 6.33 6.62 -1.15
N LEU A 60 5.28 7.37 -0.79
CA LEU A 60 5.25 8.81 -1.01
C LEU A 60 6.45 9.50 -0.38
N ILE A 61 6.77 9.17 0.88
CA ILE A 61 7.93 9.77 1.56
C ILE A 61 9.24 9.30 0.91
N MET A 62 9.36 8.03 0.49
CA MET A 62 10.51 7.56 -0.30
C MET A 62 10.67 8.35 -1.61
N ALA A 63 9.57 8.60 -2.32
CA ALA A 63 9.54 9.35 -3.58
C ALA A 63 9.92 10.82 -3.37
N ILE A 64 9.41 11.46 -2.30
CA ILE A 64 9.80 12.80 -1.90
C ILE A 64 11.30 12.83 -1.62
N LEU A 65 11.82 11.94 -0.77
CA LEU A 65 13.25 11.92 -0.45
C LEU A 65 14.11 11.70 -1.69
N PHE A 66 13.70 10.81 -2.59
CA PHE A 66 14.42 10.55 -3.84
C PHE A 66 14.43 11.78 -4.76
N TYR A 67 13.31 12.47 -4.91
CA TYR A 67 13.20 13.70 -5.68
C TYR A 67 14.00 14.85 -5.04
N THR A 68 13.97 14.98 -3.72
CA THR A 68 14.63 16.07 -2.98
C THR A 68 16.12 15.84 -2.76
N ARG A 69 16.62 14.60 -2.83
CA ARG A 69 18.05 14.26 -2.65
C ARG A 69 18.90 14.89 -3.74
N ARG A 70 19.30 16.14 -3.51
CA ARG A 70 20.27 16.91 -4.29
C ARG A 70 21.56 16.95 -3.47
N GLY A 71 22.25 15.81 -3.36
CA GLY A 71 23.59 15.74 -2.76
C GLY A 71 23.72 16.01 -1.25
N GLU A 72 22.63 16.18 -0.50
CA GLU A 72 22.72 16.26 0.96
C GLU A 72 22.76 14.88 1.60
N ASP A 73 23.81 14.67 2.37
CA ASP A 73 24.09 13.45 3.09
C ASP A 73 23.04 13.25 4.21
N LEU A 74 22.41 12.07 4.27
CA LEU A 74 21.34 11.78 5.25
C LEU A 74 21.82 11.88 6.71
N THR A 75 23.15 11.93 6.90
CA THR A 75 23.85 12.18 8.15
C THR A 75 23.55 13.58 8.71
N ALA A 76 23.30 14.58 7.86
CA ALA A 76 22.97 15.96 8.24
C ALA A 76 21.52 16.15 8.71
N VAL A 77 20.64 15.17 8.49
CA VAL A 77 19.25 15.23 8.98
C VAL A 77 19.23 14.97 10.49
N SER A 78 18.55 15.83 11.25
CA SER A 78 18.43 15.63 12.71
C SER A 78 17.78 14.28 13.05
N ARG A 79 18.18 13.68 14.17
CA ARG A 79 17.60 12.41 14.65
C ARG A 79 16.08 12.49 14.78
N ALA A 80 15.57 13.63 15.25
CA ALA A 80 14.13 13.90 15.37
C ALA A 80 13.41 13.83 14.01
N LYS A 81 13.98 14.44 12.96
CA LYS A 81 13.41 14.40 11.61
C LYS A 81 13.44 13.00 11.01
N ARG A 82 14.49 12.21 11.25
CA ARG A 82 14.53 10.78 10.86
C ARG A 82 13.41 9.99 11.53
N ILE A 83 13.25 10.13 12.85
CA ILE A 83 12.18 9.46 13.59
C ILE A 83 10.80 9.87 13.06
N ALA A 84 10.57 11.16 12.81
CA ALA A 84 9.31 11.66 12.27
C ALA A 84 8.97 11.04 10.90
N LEU A 85 9.95 10.85 10.00
CA LEU A 85 9.75 10.21 8.70
C LEU A 85 9.32 8.73 8.82
N HIS A 86 9.78 8.03 9.85
CA HIS A 86 9.38 6.64 10.12
C HIS A 86 8.02 6.54 10.81
N ILE A 87 7.68 7.50 11.67
CA ILE A 87 6.39 7.53 12.39
C ILE A 87 5.24 7.98 11.48
N ALA A 88 5.50 8.86 10.50
CA ALA A 88 4.45 9.44 9.65
C ALA A 88 3.56 8.42 8.92
N PRO A 89 4.09 7.35 8.27
CA PRO A 89 3.24 6.32 7.65
C PRO A 89 2.36 5.58 8.66
N ILE A 90 2.87 5.35 9.87
CA ILE A 90 2.14 4.65 10.94
C ILE A 90 0.98 5.52 11.44
N LEU A 91 1.22 6.82 11.65
CA LEU A 91 0.16 7.76 12.04
C LEU A 91 -0.89 7.92 10.95
N ALA A 92 -0.50 7.92 9.67
CA ALA A 92 -1.44 7.93 8.56
C ALA A 92 -2.34 6.68 8.60
N ALA A 93 -1.75 5.50 8.76
CA ALA A 93 -2.50 4.24 8.88
C ALA A 93 -3.47 4.25 10.07
N LEU A 94 -3.03 4.71 11.24
CA LEU A 94 -3.90 4.87 12.42
C LEU A 94 -5.06 5.83 12.15
N PHE A 95 -4.80 6.95 11.48
CA PHE A 95 -5.84 7.92 11.12
C PHE A 95 -6.89 7.29 10.19
N PHE A 96 -6.48 6.55 9.17
CA PHE A 96 -7.42 5.88 8.25
C PHE A 96 -8.22 4.75 8.91
N ALA A 97 -7.59 4.00 9.82
CA ALA A 97 -8.29 2.98 10.60
C ALA A 97 -9.34 3.61 11.52
N LEU A 98 -8.96 4.64 12.28
CA LEU A 98 -9.87 5.35 13.18
C LEU A 98 -11.03 5.98 12.42
N THR A 99 -10.75 6.70 11.33
CA THR A 99 -11.80 7.31 10.51
C THR A 99 -12.77 6.27 9.93
N THR A 100 -12.27 5.11 9.50
CA THR A 100 -13.12 4.01 9.02
C THR A 100 -14.02 3.46 10.12
N TRP A 101 -13.44 3.16 11.29
CA TRP A 101 -14.18 2.65 12.44
C TRP A 101 -15.23 3.65 12.94
N THR A 102 -14.86 4.93 13.08
CA THR A 102 -15.79 6.00 13.46
C THR A 102 -16.89 6.15 12.41
N TYR A 103 -16.56 6.16 11.12
CA TYR A 103 -17.55 6.29 10.05
C TYR A 103 -18.56 5.13 10.08
N VAL A 104 -18.10 3.88 10.19
CA VAL A 104 -18.98 2.70 10.24
C VAL A 104 -19.85 2.70 11.51
N THR A 105 -19.32 3.17 12.64
CA THR A 105 -20.05 3.28 13.91
C THR A 105 -21.19 4.30 13.83
N LEU A 106 -20.95 5.45 13.19
CA LEU A 106 -21.93 6.53 13.07
C LEU A 106 -23.02 6.25 12.00
N GLN A 107 -22.82 5.26 11.14
CA GLN A 107 -23.80 4.89 10.13
C GLN A 107 -24.97 4.11 10.74
N LYS A 108 -26.17 4.28 10.16
CA LYS A 108 -27.32 3.42 10.47
C LYS A 108 -26.92 1.96 10.21
N GLN A 109 -27.08 1.11 11.22
CA GLN A 109 -26.71 -0.31 11.20
C GLN A 109 -27.72 -1.10 10.37
N ALA A 110 -27.63 -0.94 9.05
CA ALA A 110 -28.42 -1.73 8.11
C ALA A 110 -27.89 -3.16 8.05
N ALA A 111 -28.82 -4.11 7.91
CA ALA A 111 -28.51 -5.51 7.65
C ALA A 111 -27.77 -5.63 6.31
N ILE A 112 -26.59 -6.23 6.34
CA ILE A 112 -25.79 -6.58 5.16
C ILE A 112 -25.50 -8.08 5.18
N SER A 113 -25.09 -8.66 4.05
CA SER A 113 -24.68 -10.07 4.00
C SER A 113 -23.54 -10.35 4.97
N SER A 114 -23.55 -11.51 5.62
CA SER A 114 -22.49 -11.98 6.53
C SER A 114 -21.16 -12.26 5.83
N CYS A 115 -21.13 -12.21 4.49
CA CYS A 115 -19.88 -12.17 3.72
C CYS A 115 -19.10 -10.88 3.94
N CYS A 116 -19.73 -9.84 4.51
CA CYS A 116 -19.07 -8.62 4.94
C CYS A 116 -18.20 -7.95 3.86
N TYR A 117 -18.69 -7.94 2.62
CA TYR A 117 -17.99 -7.29 1.50
C TYR A 117 -17.59 -5.85 1.88
N VAL A 118 -16.32 -5.50 1.67
CA VAL A 118 -15.74 -4.20 2.06
C VAL A 118 -16.62 -3.02 1.62
N ILE A 119 -17.07 -3.02 0.36
CA ILE A 119 -17.92 -1.97 -0.22
C ILE A 119 -19.29 -1.84 0.47
N ALA A 120 -19.82 -2.93 1.03
CA ALA A 120 -21.09 -2.95 1.76
C ALA A 120 -20.91 -2.47 3.20
N VAL A 121 -19.81 -2.86 3.86
CA VAL A 121 -19.49 -2.46 5.23
C VAL A 121 -19.13 -0.98 5.28
N TRP A 122 -18.18 -0.55 4.45
CA TRP A 122 -17.69 0.82 4.43
C TRP A 122 -18.65 1.78 3.75
N THR A 123 -19.69 1.28 3.08
CA THR A 123 -20.58 2.03 2.17
C THR A 123 -19.88 2.46 0.87
N LYS A 124 -20.62 2.41 -0.24
CA LYS A 124 -20.12 2.78 -1.58
C LYS A 124 -19.48 4.17 -1.63
N ARG A 125 -20.01 5.15 -0.90
CA ARG A 125 -19.52 6.54 -0.93
C ARG A 125 -18.15 6.67 -0.26
N TYR A 126 -18.00 6.16 0.95
CA TYR A 126 -16.73 6.20 1.67
C TYR A 126 -15.68 5.33 0.99
N TYR A 127 -16.04 4.10 0.58
CA TYR A 127 -15.16 3.21 -0.18
C TYR A 127 -14.56 3.93 -1.40
N ARG A 128 -15.40 4.62 -2.18
CA ARG A 128 -14.95 5.39 -3.35
C ARG A 128 -14.06 6.57 -2.95
N GLY A 129 -14.44 7.35 -1.94
CA GLY A 129 -13.65 8.49 -1.48
C GLY A 129 -12.26 8.08 -0.98
N TYR A 130 -12.21 7.02 -0.18
CA TYR A 130 -10.98 6.40 0.32
C TYR A 130 -10.07 5.99 -0.84
N TYR A 131 -10.56 5.19 -1.79
CA TYR A 131 -9.73 4.71 -2.89
C TYR A 131 -9.33 5.80 -3.89
N ILE A 132 -10.13 6.86 -4.06
CA ILE A 132 -9.71 8.05 -4.82
C ILE A 132 -8.51 8.73 -4.13
N LEU A 133 -8.58 8.95 -2.82
CA LEU A 133 -7.51 9.60 -2.08
C LEU A 133 -6.22 8.76 -2.12
N MET A 134 -6.34 7.45 -1.94
CA MET A 134 -5.22 6.51 -2.06
C MET A 134 -4.61 6.53 -3.46
N SER A 135 -5.45 6.55 -4.50
CA SER A 135 -4.98 6.64 -5.89
C SER A 135 -4.20 7.93 -6.14
N ILE A 136 -4.67 9.07 -5.60
CA ILE A 136 -3.95 10.35 -5.69
C ILE A 136 -2.56 10.23 -5.06
N VAL A 137 -2.47 9.66 -3.85
CA VAL A 137 -1.18 9.42 -3.18
C VAL A 137 -0.26 8.55 -4.05
N GLY A 138 -0.79 7.47 -4.62
CA GLY A 138 -0.04 6.58 -5.51
C GLY A 138 0.47 7.30 -6.77
N TYR A 139 -0.38 8.02 -7.49
CA TYR A 139 0.01 8.75 -8.70
C TYR A 139 1.00 9.88 -8.42
N VAL A 140 0.83 10.63 -7.32
CA VAL A 140 1.79 11.66 -6.90
C VAL A 140 3.15 11.03 -6.60
N SER A 141 3.17 9.86 -5.94
CA SER A 141 4.41 9.13 -5.66
C SER A 141 5.13 8.73 -6.96
N VAL A 142 4.40 8.15 -7.93
CA VAL A 142 4.96 7.79 -9.24
C VAL A 142 5.49 9.01 -9.97
N ALA A 143 4.73 10.12 -10.00
CA ALA A 143 5.18 11.36 -10.64
C ALA A 143 6.49 11.87 -10.01
N LEU A 144 6.60 11.87 -8.69
CA LEU A 144 7.82 12.28 -7.97
C LEU A 144 9.01 11.35 -8.28
N LEU A 145 8.78 10.04 -8.36
CA LEU A 145 9.83 9.10 -8.74
C LEU A 145 10.31 9.33 -10.18
N ILE A 146 9.41 9.51 -11.15
CA ILE A 146 9.75 9.83 -12.54
C ILE A 146 10.54 11.14 -12.61
N LEU A 147 10.05 12.20 -11.96
CA LEU A 147 10.75 13.48 -11.90
C LEU A 147 12.13 13.36 -11.24
N GLY A 148 12.26 12.52 -10.20
CA GLY A 148 13.53 12.20 -9.57
C GLY A 148 14.51 11.50 -10.53
N ILE A 149 14.03 10.53 -11.33
CA ILE A 149 14.83 9.85 -12.35
C ILE A 149 15.31 10.87 -13.40
N LEU A 150 14.40 11.68 -13.94
CA LEU A 150 14.72 12.71 -14.95
C LEU A 150 15.71 13.76 -14.42
N LYS A 151 15.62 14.11 -13.13
CA LYS A 151 16.54 15.04 -12.48
C LYS A 151 17.92 14.43 -12.25
N ASN A 152 17.98 13.17 -11.83
CA ASN A 152 19.23 12.49 -11.48
C ASN A 152 19.99 11.99 -12.72
N THR A 153 19.31 11.58 -13.79
CA THR A 153 19.93 11.21 -15.08
C THR A 153 20.69 12.39 -15.70
N LYS A 154 20.09 13.59 -15.73
CA LYS A 154 20.76 14.83 -16.15
C LYS A 154 22.00 15.17 -15.32
N SER A 155 22.02 14.78 -14.04
CA SER A 155 23.15 15.03 -13.14
C SER A 155 24.22 13.93 -13.19
N ALA A 156 23.86 12.70 -13.56
CA ALA A 156 24.77 11.57 -13.71
C ALA A 156 25.56 11.65 -15.02
N GLU A 157 24.97 12.22 -16.08
CA GLU A 157 25.70 12.60 -17.30
C GLU A 157 26.89 13.57 -17.00
N GLN A 158 26.87 14.24 -15.84
CA GLN A 158 27.95 15.09 -15.33
C GLN A 158 28.91 14.41 -14.34
N ARG A 159 28.63 13.20 -13.84
CA ARG A 159 29.48 12.48 -12.86
C ARG A 159 29.64 11.02 -13.27
N ASN A 160 30.88 10.61 -13.61
CA ASN A 160 31.29 9.24 -13.98
C ASN A 160 31.15 8.22 -12.83
N THR A 161 29.93 7.98 -12.34
CA THR A 161 29.60 6.95 -11.34
C THR A 161 28.44 6.09 -11.87
N GLU A 162 28.77 5.25 -12.83
CA GLU A 162 27.82 4.53 -13.69
C GLU A 162 27.29 3.21 -13.08
N TYR A 163 28.06 2.58 -12.17
CA TYR A 163 27.70 1.28 -11.60
C TYR A 163 26.76 1.36 -10.39
N GLU A 164 27.03 2.24 -9.41
CA GLU A 164 26.17 2.37 -8.21
C GLU A 164 24.80 3.02 -8.53
N SER A 165 24.69 3.68 -9.69
CA SER A 165 23.48 4.31 -10.17
C SER A 165 22.52 3.33 -10.86
N ARG A 166 23.03 2.23 -11.45
CA ARG A 166 22.21 1.22 -12.16
C ARG A 166 21.36 0.37 -11.22
N ASP A 167 21.92 -0.23 -10.17
CA ASP A 167 21.16 -1.05 -9.22
C ASP A 167 20.08 -0.24 -8.47
N LYS A 168 20.40 1.03 -8.16
CA LYS A 168 19.44 1.98 -7.57
C LYS A 168 18.33 2.35 -8.55
N LEU A 169 18.64 2.51 -9.83
CA LEU A 169 17.67 2.81 -10.87
C LEU A 169 16.73 1.64 -11.11
N GLU A 170 17.22 0.40 -11.18
CA GLU A 170 16.40 -0.80 -11.33
C GLU A 170 15.42 -0.95 -10.16
N ALA A 171 15.90 -0.79 -8.92
CA ALA A 171 15.05 -0.83 -7.74
C ALA A 171 13.96 0.27 -7.75
N VAL A 172 14.29 1.46 -8.24
CA VAL A 172 13.33 2.57 -8.37
C VAL A 172 12.31 2.32 -9.49
N ILE A 173 12.73 1.76 -10.62
CA ILE A 173 11.82 1.39 -11.72
C ILE A 173 10.83 0.32 -11.27
N VAL A 174 11.30 -0.72 -10.58
CA VAL A 174 10.43 -1.75 -10.03
C VAL A 174 9.46 -1.16 -9.00
N LEU A 175 9.94 -0.25 -8.14
CA LEU A 175 9.08 0.45 -7.19
C LEU A 175 8.04 1.34 -7.89
N CYS A 176 8.41 2.06 -8.94
CA CYS A 176 7.49 2.85 -9.78
C CYS A 176 6.41 1.96 -10.38
N PHE A 177 6.80 0.83 -10.97
CA PHE A 177 5.88 -0.10 -11.61
C PHE A 177 4.91 -0.71 -10.59
N ALA A 178 5.42 -1.19 -9.46
CA ALA A 178 4.59 -1.75 -8.38
C ALA A 178 3.62 -0.70 -7.82
N THR A 179 4.11 0.51 -7.53
CA THR A 179 3.27 1.60 -7.00
C THR A 179 2.22 2.06 -8.02
N GLY A 180 2.59 2.14 -9.30
CA GLY A 180 1.68 2.50 -10.39
C GLY A 180 0.60 1.45 -10.61
N LEU A 181 0.95 0.17 -10.52
CA LEU A 181 -0.01 -0.93 -10.56
C LEU A 181 -1.00 -0.81 -9.39
N HIS A 182 -0.50 -0.63 -8.16
CA HIS A 182 -1.34 -0.46 -6.97
C HIS A 182 -2.30 0.73 -7.08
N ALA A 183 -1.79 1.89 -7.49
CA ALA A 183 -2.62 3.09 -7.70
C ALA A 183 -3.69 2.84 -8.77
N THR A 184 -3.37 2.06 -9.80
CA THR A 184 -4.32 1.66 -10.84
C THR A 184 -5.37 0.72 -10.28
N VAL A 185 -5.01 -0.26 -9.44
CA VAL A 185 -5.97 -1.15 -8.75
C VAL A 185 -6.94 -0.34 -7.88
N GLN A 186 -6.44 0.62 -7.11
CA GLN A 186 -7.26 1.51 -6.28
C GLN A 186 -8.20 2.38 -7.14
N CYS A 187 -7.72 2.91 -8.26
CA CYS A 187 -8.53 3.70 -9.19
C CYS A 187 -9.65 2.85 -9.83
N VAL A 188 -9.31 1.62 -10.21
CA VAL A 188 -10.25 0.62 -10.72
C VAL A 188 -11.27 0.22 -9.64
N ALA A 189 -10.85 0.06 -8.37
CA ALA A 189 -11.74 -0.18 -7.23
C ALA A 189 -12.73 0.99 -7.02
N ALA A 190 -12.27 2.24 -7.10
CA ALA A 190 -13.11 3.43 -7.00
C ALA A 190 -14.14 3.53 -8.15
N THR A 191 -13.84 2.93 -9.31
CA THR A 191 -14.71 2.92 -10.50
C THR A 191 -15.53 1.65 -10.65
N TYR A 192 -15.23 0.57 -9.92
CA TYR A 192 -15.89 -0.74 -9.94
C TYR A 192 -17.43 -0.66 -9.82
N SER A 193 -17.95 0.35 -9.13
CA SER A 193 -19.39 0.60 -9.01
C SER A 193 -20.10 1.03 -10.30
N LYS A 194 -19.37 1.28 -11.40
CA LYS A 194 -19.88 1.83 -12.66
C LYS A 194 -19.62 0.99 -13.91
N VAL A 195 -18.88 -0.12 -13.84
CA VAL A 195 -18.39 -0.82 -15.05
C VAL A 195 -18.97 -2.23 -15.18
N GLY A 196 -19.26 -2.64 -16.42
CA GLY A 196 -19.94 -3.90 -16.78
C GLY A 196 -19.17 -5.19 -16.46
N ASP A 197 -19.80 -6.34 -16.72
CA ASP A 197 -19.38 -7.66 -16.22
C ASP A 197 -17.97 -8.13 -16.63
N ILE A 198 -17.47 -7.73 -17.81
CA ILE A 198 -16.12 -8.10 -18.28
C ILE A 198 -15.02 -7.49 -17.40
N THR A 199 -15.25 -6.27 -16.90
CA THR A 199 -14.31 -5.58 -16.01
C THR A 199 -14.29 -6.22 -14.63
N LYS A 200 -15.40 -6.86 -14.20
CA LYS A 200 -15.46 -7.59 -12.92
C LYS A 200 -14.58 -8.84 -12.92
N LEU A 201 -14.42 -9.52 -14.06
CA LEU A 201 -13.56 -10.69 -14.19
C LEU A 201 -12.07 -10.30 -14.11
N LEU A 202 -11.66 -9.24 -14.80
CA LEU A 202 -10.31 -8.68 -14.72
C LEU A 202 -9.97 -8.19 -13.31
N LEU A 203 -10.89 -7.47 -12.65
CA LEU A 203 -10.72 -7.05 -11.25
C LEU A 203 -10.50 -8.23 -10.31
N ARG A 204 -11.17 -9.37 -10.55
CA ARG A 204 -11.08 -10.57 -9.72
C ARG A 204 -9.69 -11.20 -9.76
N HIS A 205 -8.82 -10.86 -10.71
CA HIS A 205 -7.50 -11.49 -10.87
C HIS A 205 -6.35 -10.48 -10.78
N VAL A 206 -6.61 -9.20 -11.02
CA VAL A 206 -5.62 -8.13 -10.86
C VAL A 206 -5.12 -8.01 -9.41
N TRP A 207 -5.99 -8.20 -8.41
CA TRP A 207 -5.57 -8.18 -7.00
C TRP A 207 -4.61 -9.33 -6.65
N VAL A 208 -4.69 -10.47 -7.36
CA VAL A 208 -3.76 -11.60 -7.17
C VAL A 208 -2.37 -11.21 -7.68
N ILE A 209 -2.30 -10.57 -8.84
CA ILE A 209 -1.04 -10.05 -9.39
C ILE A 209 -0.45 -9.01 -8.45
N ASP A 210 -1.28 -8.12 -7.90
CA ASP A 210 -0.88 -7.13 -6.90
C ASP A 210 -0.35 -7.82 -5.63
N ALA A 211 -1.13 -8.72 -5.02
CA ALA A 211 -0.77 -9.42 -3.79
C ALA A 211 0.51 -10.26 -3.94
N LEU A 212 0.68 -10.97 -5.06
CA LEU A 212 1.89 -11.75 -5.33
C LEU A 212 3.10 -10.83 -5.58
N SER A 213 2.93 -9.76 -6.35
CA SER A 213 3.99 -8.77 -6.60
C SER A 213 4.44 -8.10 -5.30
N PHE A 214 3.51 -7.78 -4.40
CA PHE A 214 3.77 -7.15 -3.11
C PHE A 214 4.31 -8.08 -2.03
N THR A 215 4.11 -9.39 -2.16
CA THR A 215 4.61 -10.37 -1.19
C THR A 215 6.01 -10.85 -1.60
N PHE A 216 6.21 -11.21 -2.86
CA PHE A 216 7.46 -11.82 -3.30
C PHE A 216 8.60 -10.83 -3.52
N TYR A 217 8.33 -9.61 -4.00
CA TYR A 217 9.42 -8.65 -4.24
C TYR A 217 10.10 -8.17 -2.94
N PRO A 218 9.37 -7.80 -1.88
CA PRO A 218 10.00 -7.43 -0.60
C PRO A 218 10.67 -8.61 0.09
N LEU A 219 10.08 -9.81 0.01
CA LEU A 219 10.70 -11.04 0.55
C LEU A 219 11.99 -11.37 -0.19
N TYR A 220 11.96 -11.35 -1.53
CA TYR A 220 13.15 -11.52 -2.36
C TYR A 220 14.22 -10.51 -1.96
N LYS A 221 13.86 -9.22 -1.81
CA LYS A 221 14.80 -8.17 -1.45
C LYS A 221 15.39 -8.36 -0.05
N ILE A 222 14.60 -8.74 0.95
CA ILE A 222 15.09 -9.06 2.29
C ILE A 222 16.05 -10.25 2.28
N ILE A 223 15.76 -11.27 1.46
CA ILE A 223 16.58 -12.48 1.34
C ILE A 223 17.87 -12.21 0.55
N SER A 224 17.80 -11.32 -0.45
CA SER A 224 18.93 -10.98 -1.34
C SER A 224 19.82 -9.86 -0.78
N ASP A 225 19.35 -9.06 0.17
CA ASP A 225 20.15 -7.96 0.74
C ASP A 225 21.26 -8.50 1.65
N SER A 226 22.52 -8.36 1.20
CA SER A 226 23.72 -8.70 1.97
C SER A 226 23.81 -7.93 3.31
N CYS A 227 23.14 -6.78 3.42
CA CYS A 227 23.11 -5.98 4.64
C CYS A 227 22.28 -6.64 5.76
N TRP A 228 21.17 -7.32 5.43
CA TRP A 228 20.36 -8.08 6.40
C TRP A 228 21.12 -9.31 6.91
N LYS A 229 21.79 -10.05 6.01
CA LYS A 229 22.69 -11.15 6.37
C LYS A 229 23.78 -10.71 7.35
N SER A 230 24.46 -9.59 7.08
CA SER A 230 25.52 -9.09 7.96
C SER A 230 25.06 -8.58 9.34
N THR A 231 23.76 -8.30 9.50
CA THR A 231 23.15 -7.83 10.75
C THR A 231 22.64 -9.01 11.58
N VAL A 232 22.15 -10.06 10.92
CA VAL A 232 21.75 -11.32 11.57
C VAL A 232 22.98 -12.12 12.00
N GLU A 233 24.03 -12.19 11.18
CA GLU A 233 25.30 -12.86 11.52
C GLU A 233 26.12 -12.14 12.60
N ARG A 234 25.87 -10.85 12.87
CA ARG A 234 26.52 -10.11 13.96
C ARG A 234 25.82 -10.25 15.31
N ASN A 235 24.59 -10.75 15.33
CA ASN A 235 23.77 -10.89 16.53
C ASN A 235 23.39 -12.35 16.83
N ALA A 236 23.99 -13.31 16.12
CA ALA A 236 23.95 -14.75 16.39
C ALA A 236 25.34 -15.20 16.88
#